data_AF-D0NR22-F1
#
_entry.id   AF-D0NR22-F1
#
_cell.length_a   1.000
_cell.length_b   1.000
_cell.length_c   1.000
_cell.angle_alpha   90.00
_cell.angle_beta   90.00
_cell.angle_gamma   90.00
#
_symmetry.space_group_name_H-M   'P 1'
#
loop_
_entity.id
_entity.type
_entity.pdbx_description
1 polymer ?
#
loop_
_entity_poly.entity_id
_entity_poly.type
_entity_poly.pdbx_seq_one_letter_code
_entity_poly.pdbx_strand_id
1 'polypeptide(L)'
;MTLRPFLSLPRLNTGRILLTEGVRCFVNDDPKMLLTEMFNYIGDVSVKIQQYNVNKYMSLLQKIINAHGLTGMEVPGANSDKKYASFFDFHRSLGFGKQRSDYGKLKQQLDQVPVFGFNSGRYDINLIKKDLFAVIGTDNVKSVIKNPSYMCIATSDMKMLDITNYVPAGTSYDKYLTTYLGSFPYEVHHRRSMSKADYYPT
;
A
#
# COMPACT_ATOMS: atom_id res chain seq x y z
N MET A 1 19.87 4.64 -2.65
CA MET A 1 18.88 4.22 -1.64
C MET A 1 17.88 3.29 -2.32
N THR A 2 17.79 2.01 -1.93
CA THR A 2 16.92 1.04 -2.61
C THR A 2 15.67 0.83 -1.77
N LEU A 3 14.59 1.56 -2.07
CA LEU A 3 13.27 1.28 -1.52
C LEU A 3 12.67 0.14 -2.34
N ARG A 4 12.44 -1.01 -1.69
CA ARG A 4 11.73 -2.14 -2.30
C ARG A 4 10.28 -2.08 -1.83
N PRO A 5 9.33 -1.56 -2.62
CA PRO A 5 7.92 -1.68 -2.28
C PRO A 5 7.51 -3.15 -2.43
N PHE A 6 7.25 -3.83 -1.32
CA PHE A 6 6.68 -5.17 -1.32
C PHE A 6 5.17 -5.05 -1.08
N LEU A 7 4.38 -5.15 -2.15
CA LEU A 7 2.94 -5.35 -2.08
C LEU A 7 2.71 -6.84 -1.75
N SER A 8 2.94 -7.26 -0.51
CA SER A 8 2.59 -8.62 -0.08
C SER A 8 1.10 -8.69 0.25
N LEU A 9 0.29 -9.26 -0.64
CA LEU A 9 -0.99 -9.83 -0.24
C LEU A 9 -0.74 -11.13 0.54
N PRO A 10 -1.49 -11.41 1.62
CA PRO A 10 -1.36 -12.67 2.35
C PRO A 10 -1.68 -13.86 1.44
N ARG A 11 -0.85 -14.91 1.52
CA ARG A 11 -1.10 -16.20 0.87
C ARG A 11 -2.42 -16.77 1.40
N LEU A 12 -3.48 -16.71 0.59
CA LEU A 12 -4.60 -17.64 0.72
C LEU A 12 -4.25 -18.89 -0.10
N ASN A 13 -4.56 -20.05 0.48
CA ASN A 13 -4.00 -21.36 0.18
C ASN A 13 -4.51 -21.97 -1.16
N THR A 14 -4.55 -21.17 -2.24
CA THR A 14 -4.99 -21.61 -3.57
C THR A 14 -4.46 -20.63 -4.62
N GLY A 15 -3.37 -21.02 -5.31
CA GLY A 15 -2.81 -20.28 -6.45
C GLY A 15 -2.10 -18.96 -6.08
N ARG A 16 -0.92 -18.73 -6.67
CA ARG A 16 -0.28 -17.40 -6.63
C ARG A 16 -1.17 -16.41 -7.38
N ILE A 17 -1.99 -15.62 -6.69
CA ILE A 17 -2.57 -14.41 -7.29
C ILE A 17 -1.51 -13.31 -7.19
N LEU A 18 -0.51 -13.37 -8.05
CA LEU A 18 0.34 -12.21 -8.32
C LEU A 18 -0.47 -11.29 -9.25
N LEU A 19 -0.95 -10.17 -8.74
CA LEU A 19 -1.64 -9.15 -9.56
C LEU A 19 -0.68 -8.41 -10.51
N THR A 20 0.63 -8.67 -10.38
CA THR A 20 1.70 -8.12 -11.23
C THR A 20 2.72 -9.21 -11.55
N GLU A 21 3.22 -9.22 -12.78
CA GLU A 21 4.05 -10.30 -13.35
C GLU A 21 5.48 -10.42 -12.77
N GLY A 22 5.95 -9.46 -11.97
CA GLY A 22 7.30 -9.52 -11.38
C GLY A 22 7.60 -8.48 -10.30
N VAL A 23 8.74 -8.66 -9.63
CA VAL A 23 9.29 -7.72 -8.66
C VAL A 23 9.81 -6.49 -9.40
N ARG A 24 9.44 -5.27 -8.96
CA ARG A 24 9.91 -4.01 -9.53
C ARG A 24 10.94 -3.35 -8.62
N CYS A 25 12.06 -2.92 -9.20
CA CYS A 25 13.08 -2.10 -8.55
C CYS A 25 13.13 -0.74 -9.24
N PHE A 26 13.01 0.34 -8.47
CA PHE A 26 13.13 1.70 -8.97
C PHE A 26 14.56 2.18 -8.73
N VAL A 27 15.15 2.84 -9.74
CA VAL A 27 16.50 3.40 -9.68
C VAL A 27 16.45 4.75 -10.37
N ASN A 28 16.71 5.81 -9.60
CA ASN A 28 16.77 7.17 -10.07
C ASN A 28 17.66 7.96 -9.09
N ASP A 29 18.57 8.78 -9.62
CA ASP A 29 19.53 9.55 -8.83
C ASP A 29 18.87 10.74 -8.12
N ASP A 30 17.74 11.24 -8.64
CA ASP A 30 16.93 12.24 -7.96
C ASP A 30 15.90 11.55 -7.03
N PRO A 31 15.98 11.74 -5.70
CA PRO A 31 15.08 11.10 -4.75
C PRO A 31 13.60 11.43 -4.99
N LYS A 32 13.29 12.63 -5.46
CA LYS A 32 11.91 13.04 -5.72
C LYS A 32 11.34 12.32 -6.94
N MET A 33 12.10 12.22 -8.03
CA MET A 33 11.72 11.44 -9.21
C MET A 33 11.62 9.94 -8.88
N LEU A 34 12.55 9.40 -8.08
CA LEU A 34 12.47 8.01 -7.61
C LEU A 34 11.13 7.71 -6.91
N LEU A 35 10.74 8.56 -5.98
CA LEU A 35 9.49 8.41 -5.24
C LEU A 35 8.28 8.63 -6.14
N THR A 36 8.35 9.57 -7.08
CA THR A 36 7.27 9.84 -8.05
C THR A 36 7.00 8.62 -8.92
N GLU A 37 8.04 8.03 -9.50
CA GLU A 37 7.93 6.79 -10.30
C GLU A 37 7.37 5.63 -9.45
N MET A 38 7.84 5.49 -8.21
CA MET A 38 7.37 4.46 -7.29
C MET A 38 5.87 4.62 -6.98
N PHE A 39 5.43 5.81 -6.61
CA PHE A 39 4.03 6.04 -6.24
C PHE A 39 3.08 6.02 -7.43
N ASN A 40 3.51 6.43 -8.61
CA ASN A 40 2.73 6.26 -9.85
C ASN A 40 2.47 4.78 -10.12
N TYR A 41 3.53 3.95 -10.05
CA TYR A 41 3.38 2.50 -10.20
C TYR A 41 2.47 1.90 -9.13
N ILE A 42 2.62 2.31 -7.86
CA ILE A 42 1.72 1.85 -6.78
C ILE A 42 0.28 2.25 -7.08
N GLY A 43 0.04 3.47 -7.58
CA GLY A 43 -1.29 3.93 -8.00
C GLY A 43 -1.91 3.01 -9.06
N ASP A 44 -1.17 2.70 -10.13
CA ASP A 44 -1.62 1.83 -11.20
C ASP A 44 -1.95 0.41 -10.71
N VAL A 45 -1.09 -0.15 -9.86
CA VAL A 45 -1.32 -1.47 -9.27
C VAL A 45 -2.48 -1.44 -8.29
N SER A 46 -2.65 -0.33 -7.56
CA SER A 46 -3.72 -0.18 -6.57
C SER A 46 -5.09 -0.25 -7.25
N VAL A 47 -5.28 0.38 -8.41
CA VAL A 47 -6.54 0.28 -9.17
C VAL A 47 -6.89 -1.18 -9.49
N LYS A 48 -5.91 -1.99 -9.89
CA LYS A 48 -6.12 -3.43 -10.18
C LYS A 48 -6.51 -4.21 -8.91
N ILE A 49 -5.83 -3.92 -7.79
CA ILE A 49 -6.14 -4.54 -6.48
C ILE A 49 -7.55 -4.15 -6.02
N GLN A 50 -7.91 -2.87 -6.12
CA GLN A 50 -9.23 -2.35 -5.76
C GLN A 50 -10.32 -3.05 -6.58
N GLN A 51 -10.14 -3.18 -7.89
CA GLN A 51 -11.10 -3.87 -8.75
C GLN A 51 -11.26 -5.34 -8.35
N TYR A 52 -10.16 -6.04 -8.11
CA TYR A 52 -10.19 -7.41 -7.60
C TYR A 52 -10.93 -7.51 -6.25
N ASN A 53 -10.62 -6.62 -5.31
CA ASN A 53 -11.23 -6.57 -3.98
C ASN A 53 -12.74 -6.33 -4.05
N VAL A 54 -13.18 -5.34 -4.83
CA VAL A 54 -14.59 -5.03 -5.02
C VAL A 54 -15.33 -6.21 -5.64
N ASN A 55 -14.75 -6.86 -6.65
CA ASN A 55 -15.35 -8.03 -7.27
C ASN A 55 -15.42 -9.22 -6.28
N LYS A 56 -14.35 -9.46 -5.53
CA LYS A 56 -14.28 -10.52 -4.50
C LYS A 56 -15.33 -10.35 -3.42
N TYR A 57 -15.60 -9.13 -2.98
CA TYR A 57 -16.55 -8.81 -1.92
C TYR A 57 -17.92 -8.31 -2.45
N MET A 58 -18.17 -8.42 -3.76
CA MET A 58 -19.35 -7.86 -4.41
C MET A 58 -20.66 -8.34 -3.77
N SER A 59 -20.78 -9.64 -3.49
CA SER A 59 -21.99 -10.21 -2.88
C SER A 59 -22.28 -9.65 -1.48
N LEU A 60 -21.24 -9.40 -0.68
CA LEU A 60 -21.36 -8.76 0.63
C LEU A 60 -21.76 -7.30 0.49
N LEU A 61 -21.12 -6.56 -0.41
CA LEU A 61 -21.43 -5.16 -0.69
C LEU A 61 -22.89 -4.99 -1.14
N GLN A 62 -23.38 -5.88 -2.02
CA GLN A 62 -24.77 -5.88 -2.47
C GLN A 62 -25.74 -6.12 -1.31
N LYS A 63 -25.45 -7.08 -0.42
CA LYS A 63 -26.28 -7.36 0.76
C LYS A 63 -26.35 -6.15 1.70
N ILE A 64 -25.24 -5.45 1.91
CA ILE A 64 -25.21 -4.24 2.73
C ILE A 64 -26.04 -3.13 2.09
N ILE A 65 -25.90 -2.91 0.77
CA ILE A 65 -26.71 -1.94 0.03
C ILE A 65 -28.20 -2.30 0.14
N ASN A 66 -28.57 -3.57 0.00
CA ASN A 66 -29.97 -3.98 0.07
C ASN A 66 -30.55 -3.82 1.48
N ALA A 67 -29.76 -4.06 2.52
CA ALA A 67 -30.21 -3.99 3.91
C ALA A 67 -30.23 -2.56 4.49
N HIS A 68 -29.25 -1.73 4.13
CA HIS A 68 -29.01 -0.43 4.76
C HIS A 68 -28.97 0.74 3.77
N GLY A 69 -29.19 0.47 2.48
CA GLY A 69 -28.99 1.43 1.41
C GLY A 69 -27.53 1.91 1.32
N LEU A 70 -27.36 3.07 0.70
CA LEU A 70 -26.10 3.82 0.67
C LEU A 70 -26.09 4.91 1.75
N THR A 71 -26.77 4.68 2.87
CA THR A 71 -26.86 5.65 3.96
C THR A 71 -25.46 6.12 4.37
N GLY A 72 -25.25 7.42 4.52
CA GLY A 72 -23.95 8.00 4.87
C GLY A 72 -22.89 8.02 3.76
N MET A 73 -23.22 7.55 2.55
CA MET A 73 -22.36 7.70 1.37
C MET A 73 -22.78 8.92 0.54
N GLU A 74 -21.80 9.55 -0.12
CA GLU A 74 -22.07 10.58 -1.13
C GLU A 74 -22.18 9.92 -2.50
N VAL A 75 -23.34 10.07 -3.16
CA VAL A 75 -23.57 9.52 -4.50
C VAL A 75 -23.53 10.65 -5.52
N PRO A 76 -22.51 10.72 -6.40
CA PRO A 76 -22.38 11.85 -7.33
C PRO A 76 -23.51 11.89 -8.35
N GLY A 77 -24.34 12.93 -8.28
CA GLY A 77 -25.45 13.12 -9.22
C GLY A 77 -26.67 12.25 -8.89
N ALA A 78 -27.05 12.16 -7.61
CA ALA A 78 -28.25 11.47 -7.12
C ALA A 78 -29.58 11.86 -7.82
N ASN A 79 -29.57 12.93 -8.63
CA ASN A 79 -30.72 13.40 -9.43
C ASN A 79 -30.58 13.11 -10.94
N SER A 80 -29.62 12.29 -11.36
CA SER A 80 -29.37 11.94 -12.77
C SER A 80 -29.28 10.44 -12.94
N ASP A 81 -29.87 9.90 -14.01
CA ASP A 81 -29.81 8.49 -14.44
C ASP A 81 -28.39 8.08 -14.88
N LYS A 82 -27.39 8.30 -14.03
CA LYS A 82 -26.02 7.90 -14.31
C LYS A 82 -25.93 6.39 -14.35
N LYS A 83 -25.78 5.87 -15.56
CA LYS A 83 -25.50 4.46 -15.81
C LYS A 83 -24.00 4.21 -15.63
N TYR A 84 -23.65 3.40 -14.64
CA TYR A 84 -22.27 2.93 -14.44
C TYR A 84 -21.99 1.75 -15.36
N ALA A 85 -20.78 1.70 -15.95
CA ALA A 85 -20.40 0.62 -16.85
C ALA A 85 -20.17 -0.72 -16.09
N SER A 86 -19.74 -0.64 -14.83
CA SER A 86 -19.57 -1.80 -13.95
C SER A 86 -19.89 -1.47 -12.48
N PHE A 87 -20.03 -2.50 -11.65
CA PHE A 87 -20.17 -2.32 -10.20
C PHE A 87 -18.92 -1.68 -9.57
N PHE A 88 -17.75 -1.93 -10.15
CA PHE A 88 -16.51 -1.26 -9.72
C PHE A 88 -16.55 0.24 -10.01
N ASP A 89 -17.04 0.66 -11.18
CA ASP A 89 -17.18 2.09 -11.51
C ASP A 89 -18.18 2.77 -10.59
N PHE A 90 -19.29 2.09 -10.30
CA PHE A 90 -20.24 2.53 -9.27
C PHE A 90 -19.55 2.68 -7.91
N HIS A 91 -18.84 1.65 -7.43
CA HIS A 91 -18.14 1.67 -6.15
C HIS A 91 -17.11 2.81 -6.05
N ARG A 92 -16.35 3.03 -7.11
CA ARG A 92 -15.32 4.08 -7.18
C ARG A 92 -15.91 5.47 -7.18
N SER A 93 -17.11 5.65 -7.74
CA SER A 93 -17.81 6.93 -7.75
C SER A 93 -18.29 7.37 -6.36
N LEU A 94 -18.50 6.44 -5.44
CA LEU A 94 -19.04 6.77 -4.12
C LEU A 94 -18.03 7.57 -3.29
N GLY A 95 -18.47 8.72 -2.77
CA GLY A 95 -17.74 9.50 -1.78
C GLY A 95 -18.06 9.08 -0.35
N PHE A 96 -17.20 9.45 0.59
CA PHE A 96 -17.49 9.28 2.01
C PHE A 96 -18.30 10.46 2.52
N GLY A 97 -19.51 10.23 3.02
CA GLY A 97 -20.29 11.26 3.70
C GLY A 97 -19.80 11.50 5.13
N LYS A 98 -20.51 12.38 5.84
CA LYS A 98 -20.17 12.80 7.22
C LYS A 98 -20.20 11.66 8.25
N GLN A 99 -20.97 10.60 8.00
CA GLN A 99 -21.09 9.44 8.91
C GLN A 99 -20.53 8.18 8.24
N ARG A 100 -19.75 7.39 8.99
CA ARG A 100 -19.22 6.13 8.49
C ARG A 100 -20.24 5.00 8.63
N SER A 101 -21.00 4.77 7.56
CA SER A 101 -21.80 3.56 7.40
C SER A 101 -20.93 2.31 7.26
N ASP A 102 -21.53 1.13 7.38
CA ASP A 102 -20.81 -0.13 7.24
C ASP A 102 -20.24 -0.32 5.82
N TYR A 103 -20.96 0.17 4.80
CA TYR A 103 -20.43 0.26 3.44
C TYR A 103 -19.20 1.16 3.39
N GLY A 104 -19.26 2.36 4.01
CA GLY A 104 -18.13 3.28 4.06
C GLY A 104 -16.89 2.66 4.74
N LYS A 105 -17.07 1.95 5.87
CA LYS A 105 -15.96 1.26 6.54
C LYS A 105 -15.32 0.20 5.64
N LEU A 106 -16.13 -0.60 4.95
CA LEU A 106 -15.62 -1.61 4.02
C LEU A 106 -14.95 -0.98 2.81
N LYS A 107 -15.60 0.00 2.17
CA LYS A 107 -15.05 0.76 1.04
C LYS A 107 -13.65 1.27 1.36
N GLN A 108 -13.46 1.89 2.54
CA GLN A 108 -12.15 2.35 2.96
C GLN A 108 -11.09 1.22 2.98
N GLN A 109 -11.44 0.00 3.41
CA GLN A 109 -10.51 -1.13 3.41
C GLN A 109 -10.27 -1.71 2.00
N LEU A 110 -11.28 -1.67 1.13
CA LEU A 110 -11.14 -2.17 -0.24
C LEU A 110 -10.34 -1.21 -1.14
N ASP A 111 -10.49 0.09 -0.90
CA ASP A 111 -9.81 1.17 -1.62
C ASP A 111 -8.35 1.32 -1.22
N GLN A 112 -8.03 1.20 0.08
CA GLN A 112 -6.69 1.48 0.58
C GLN A 112 -5.78 0.24 0.54
N VAL A 113 -4.91 0.16 -0.47
CA VAL A 113 -3.97 -0.95 -0.65
C VAL A 113 -2.82 -0.90 0.36
N PRO A 114 -2.51 -1.98 1.10
CA PRO A 114 -1.38 -2.00 2.01
C PRO A 114 -0.04 -2.11 1.24
N VAL A 115 0.87 -1.17 1.51
CA VAL A 115 2.27 -1.17 1.05
C VAL A 115 3.15 -1.44 2.27
N PHE A 116 3.82 -2.58 2.30
CA PHE A 116 4.62 -2.98 3.46
C PHE A 116 6.09 -2.59 3.30
N GLY A 117 6.64 -1.97 4.32
CA GLY A 117 8.08 -1.81 4.53
C GLY A 117 8.53 -2.58 5.78
N PHE A 118 9.80 -2.98 5.81
CA PHE A 118 10.38 -3.68 6.96
C PHE A 118 11.25 -2.73 7.78
N ASN A 119 10.80 -2.37 8.99
CA ASN A 119 11.45 -1.38 9.85
C ASN A 119 11.56 0.00 9.18
N SER A 120 10.62 0.26 8.25
CA SER A 120 10.61 1.45 7.41
C SER A 120 10.28 2.71 8.20
N GLY A 121 9.51 2.60 9.27
CA GLY A 121 9.19 3.72 10.14
C GLY A 121 10.40 4.34 10.80
N ARG A 122 11.41 3.51 11.11
CA ARG A 122 12.66 3.91 11.75
C ARG A 122 13.73 4.32 10.74
N TYR A 123 13.85 3.62 9.61
CA TYR A 123 14.92 3.86 8.64
C TYR A 123 14.44 4.61 7.41
N ASP A 124 13.63 3.96 6.57
CA ASP A 124 13.25 4.47 5.26
C ASP A 124 12.53 5.82 5.34
N ILE A 125 11.43 5.89 6.09
CA ILE A 125 10.57 7.06 6.19
C ILE A 125 11.33 8.24 6.78
N ASN A 126 12.19 8.02 7.78
CA ASN A 126 12.98 9.10 8.37
C ASN A 126 13.97 9.72 7.37
N LEU A 127 14.49 8.90 6.45
CA LEU A 127 15.39 9.34 5.40
C LEU A 127 14.64 10.05 4.25
N ILE A 128 13.49 9.54 3.81
CA ILE A 128 12.75 10.12 2.67
C ILE A 128 11.65 11.13 3.03
N LYS A 129 11.35 11.37 4.31
CA LYS A 129 10.14 12.11 4.73
C LYS A 129 9.90 13.42 3.98
N LYS A 130 10.96 14.19 3.69
CA LYS A 130 10.86 15.48 3.01
C LYS A 130 10.27 15.32 1.61
N ASP A 131 10.85 14.44 0.80
CA ASP A 131 10.42 14.21 -0.57
C ASP A 131 9.14 13.37 -0.62
N LEU A 132 8.96 12.46 0.35
CA LEU A 132 7.76 11.64 0.50
C LEU A 132 6.48 12.48 0.57
N PHE A 133 6.42 13.45 1.48
CA PHE A 133 5.23 14.30 1.62
C PHE A 133 5.10 15.30 0.47
N ALA A 134 6.20 15.67 -0.19
CA ALA A 134 6.16 16.49 -1.40
C ALA A 134 5.57 15.73 -2.61
N VAL A 135 5.84 14.43 -2.73
CA VAL A 135 5.32 13.59 -3.82
C VAL A 135 3.89 13.13 -3.56
N ILE A 136 3.59 12.66 -2.34
CA ILE A 136 2.23 12.21 -1.99
C ILE A 136 1.24 13.39 -1.99
N GLY A 137 1.70 14.58 -1.59
CA GLY A 137 0.84 15.73 -1.35
C GLY A 137 0.13 15.63 0.01
N THR A 138 0.21 16.68 0.81
CA THR A 138 -0.33 16.68 2.19
C THR A 138 -1.85 16.48 2.23
N ASP A 139 -2.57 16.93 1.20
CA ASP A 139 -4.04 16.83 1.13
C ASP A 139 -4.53 15.39 0.87
N ASN A 140 -3.65 14.55 0.30
CA ASN A 140 -3.92 13.14 0.06
C ASN A 140 -3.74 12.29 1.31
N VAL A 141 -3.05 12.80 2.34
CA VAL A 141 -2.83 12.07 3.60
C VAL A 141 -4.11 12.07 4.43
N LYS A 142 -4.67 10.88 4.67
CA LYS A 142 -5.89 10.67 5.45
C LYS A 142 -5.61 10.43 6.93
N SER A 143 -4.51 9.74 7.25
CA SER A 143 -4.07 9.57 8.63
C SER A 143 -2.60 9.21 8.71
N VAL A 144 -1.97 9.55 9.84
CA VAL A 144 -0.61 9.17 10.19
C VAL A 144 -0.62 8.64 11.61
N ILE A 145 -0.08 7.43 11.81
CA ILE A 145 0.07 6.80 13.13
C ILE A 145 1.56 6.69 13.43
N LYS A 146 1.97 7.22 14.59
CA LYS A 146 3.37 7.26 15.03
C LYS A 146 3.48 6.84 16.49
N ASN A 147 4.35 5.86 16.78
CA ASN A 147 4.66 5.44 18.15
C ASN A 147 5.94 4.57 18.23
N PRO A 148 7.11 5.08 18.70
CA PRO A 148 7.61 6.44 18.51
C PRO A 148 7.99 6.75 17.06
N SER A 149 8.07 5.72 16.20
CA SER A 149 8.36 5.80 14.76
C SER A 149 7.07 5.71 13.93
N TYR A 150 7.13 6.04 12.63
CA TYR A 150 5.96 5.94 11.75
C TYR A 150 5.50 4.48 11.62
N MET A 151 4.29 4.17 12.10
CA MET A 151 3.70 2.83 11.97
C MET A 151 2.85 2.73 10.70
N CYS A 152 2.13 3.81 10.38
CA CYS A 152 1.22 3.88 9.24
C CYS A 152 1.15 5.29 8.67
N ILE A 153 1.20 5.40 7.34
CA ILE A 153 0.81 6.60 6.59
C ILE A 153 -0.29 6.18 5.61
N ALA A 154 -1.51 6.63 5.84
CA ALA A 154 -2.66 6.32 5.00
C ALA A 154 -2.96 7.49 4.05
N THR A 155 -3.20 7.16 2.79
CA THR A 155 -3.70 8.07 1.74
C THR A 155 -5.09 7.62 1.29
N SER A 156 -5.70 8.23 0.27
CA SER A 156 -6.95 7.70 -0.30
C SER A 156 -6.79 6.28 -0.85
N ASP A 157 -5.63 5.97 -1.45
CA ASP A 157 -5.48 4.79 -2.31
C ASP A 157 -4.57 3.73 -1.69
N MET A 158 -3.76 4.09 -0.70
CA MET A 158 -2.81 3.16 -0.06
C MET A 158 -2.61 3.42 1.44
N LYS A 159 -2.14 2.39 2.15
CA LYS A 159 -1.59 2.46 3.50
C LYS A 159 -0.16 1.98 3.49
N MET A 160 0.80 2.87 3.70
CA MET A 160 2.19 2.49 3.95
C MET A 160 2.30 2.01 5.39
N LEU A 161 2.65 0.74 5.58
CA LEU A 161 2.69 0.07 6.88
C LEU A 161 4.10 -0.42 7.18
N ASP A 162 4.57 -0.22 8.40
CA ASP A 162 5.78 -0.88 8.90
C ASP A 162 5.41 -2.23 9.51
N ILE A 163 5.79 -3.31 8.81
CA ILE A 163 5.42 -4.68 9.17
C ILE A 163 6.01 -5.12 10.52
N THR A 164 7.07 -4.45 11.00
CA THR A 164 7.70 -4.79 12.30
C THR A 164 6.75 -4.60 13.49
N ASN A 165 5.69 -3.80 13.33
CA ASN A 165 4.65 -3.62 14.35
C ASN A 165 3.63 -4.76 14.40
N TYR A 166 3.64 -5.65 13.42
CA TYR A 166 2.65 -6.73 13.24
C TYR A 166 3.26 -8.13 13.30
N VAL A 167 4.58 -8.22 13.49
CA VAL A 167 5.32 -9.47 13.65
C VAL A 167 5.90 -9.56 15.06
N PRO A 168 6.24 -10.77 15.56
CA PRO A 168 6.85 -10.92 16.87
C PRO A 168 8.11 -10.05 17.03
N ALA A 169 8.31 -9.53 18.25
CA ALA A 169 9.49 -8.76 18.58
C ALA A 169 10.79 -9.55 18.28
N GLY A 170 11.81 -8.87 17.77
CA GLY A 170 13.08 -9.49 17.39
C GLY A 170 13.04 -10.30 16.09
N THR A 171 11.93 -10.28 15.34
CA THR A 171 11.90 -10.88 13.98
C THR A 171 12.90 -10.14 13.08
N SER A 172 13.88 -10.86 12.55
CA SER A 172 14.82 -10.33 11.56
C SER A 172 14.16 -10.25 10.18
N TYR A 173 14.72 -9.44 9.28
CA TYR A 173 14.25 -9.36 7.90
C TYR A 173 14.30 -10.72 7.21
N ASP A 174 15.37 -11.48 7.42
CA ASP A 174 15.54 -12.83 6.90
C ASP A 174 14.45 -13.81 7.39
N LYS A 175 14.14 -13.78 8.71
CA LYS A 175 13.07 -14.61 9.27
C LYS A 175 11.71 -14.23 8.72
N TYR A 176 11.46 -12.93 8.55
CA TYR A 176 10.23 -12.43 7.92
C TYR A 176 10.10 -12.93 6.48
N LEU A 177 11.14 -12.73 5.67
CA LEU A 177 11.16 -13.16 4.27
C LEU A 177 10.98 -14.68 4.13
N THR A 178 11.72 -15.47 4.91
CA THR A 178 11.62 -16.95 4.88
C THR A 178 10.22 -17.44 5.23
N THR A 179 9.53 -16.77 6.16
CA THR A 179 8.16 -17.13 6.57
C THR A 179 7.15 -16.93 5.44
N TYR A 180 7.20 -15.80 4.72
CA TYR A 180 6.17 -15.45 3.73
C TYR A 180 6.52 -15.85 2.30
N LEU A 181 7.81 -15.95 1.98
CA LEU A 181 8.31 -16.21 0.62
C LEU A 181 8.92 -17.62 0.50
N GLY A 182 9.21 -18.29 1.62
CA GLY A 182 9.91 -19.57 1.67
C GLY A 182 11.43 -19.37 1.70
N SER A 183 12.17 -20.47 1.83
CA SER A 183 13.63 -20.45 1.77
C SER A 183 14.10 -19.89 0.44
N PHE A 184 14.86 -18.80 0.46
CA PHE A 184 15.49 -18.27 -0.74
C PHE A 184 16.70 -19.15 -1.10
N PRO A 185 16.78 -19.71 -2.33
CA PRO A 185 17.96 -20.46 -2.77
C PRO A 185 19.15 -19.55 -3.15
N TYR A 186 19.10 -18.25 -2.80
CA TYR A 186 20.16 -17.31 -3.12
C TYR A 186 20.61 -16.59 -1.86
N GLU A 187 21.88 -16.77 -1.50
CA GLU A 187 22.57 -15.86 -0.60
C GLU A 187 22.33 -14.44 -1.12
N VAL A 188 21.68 -13.60 -0.31
CA VAL A 188 21.74 -12.16 -0.51
C VAL A 188 23.16 -11.75 -0.16
N HIS A 189 24.09 -11.94 -1.10
CA HIS A 189 25.36 -11.24 -1.05
C HIS A 189 25.03 -9.75 -1.03
N HIS A 190 25.14 -9.14 0.14
CA HIS A 190 25.43 -7.73 0.26
C HIS A 190 26.72 -7.48 -0.53
N ARG A 191 26.59 -7.21 -1.82
CA ARG A 191 27.66 -6.59 -2.59
C ARG A 191 27.75 -5.16 -2.07
N ARG A 192 28.45 -5.00 -0.93
CA ARG A 192 29.11 -3.76 -0.57
C ARG A 192 30.05 -3.45 -1.74
N SER A 193 29.61 -2.63 -2.68
CA SER A 193 30.53 -1.77 -3.40
C SER A 193 30.97 -0.66 -2.43
N MET A 194 31.75 -1.04 -1.43
CA MET A 194 32.70 -0.16 -0.77
C MET A 194 34.05 -0.83 -1.00
N SER A 195 34.81 -0.27 -1.93
CA SER A 195 36.22 -0.63 -2.09
C SER A 195 36.88 -0.49 -0.72
N LYS A 196 37.51 -1.58 -0.30
CA LYS A 196 38.34 -1.68 0.89
C LYS A 196 39.70 -1.04 0.55
N ALA A 197 39.71 0.27 0.40
CA ALA A 197 40.91 1.09 0.25
C ALA A 197 40.52 2.48 0.78
N ASP A 198 41.39 3.11 1.57
CA ASP A 198 41.17 4.35 2.33
C ASP A 198 40.83 4.13 3.82
N TYR A 199 41.63 3.29 4.47
CA TYR A 199 41.99 3.50 5.87
C TYR A 199 43.24 4.42 5.87
N TYR A 200 43.13 5.59 6.50
CA TYR A 200 44.13 6.68 6.49
C TYR A 200 45.58 6.25 6.80
N PRO A 201 46.60 6.89 6.21
CA PRO A 201 47.97 6.90 6.72
C PRO A 201 48.31 8.22 7.43
N THR A 202 48.70 8.13 8.69
CA THR A 202 49.86 8.84 9.28
C THR A 202 50.47 7.95 10.32
#